data_AF-A0A9X3XCD0-F1
#
_entry.id   AF-A0A9X3XCD0-F1
#
_cell.length_a   1.000
_cell.length_b   1.000
_cell.length_c   1.000
_cell.angle_alpha   90.00
_cell.angle_beta   90.00
_cell.angle_gamma   90.00
#
_symmetry.space_group_name_H-M   'P 1'
#
loop_
_entity.id
_entity.type
_entity.pdbx_description
1 polymer ?
#
loop_
_entity_poly.entity_id
_entity_poly.type
_entity_poly.pdbx_seq_one_letter_code
_entity_poly.pdbx_strand_id
1 'polypeptide(L)'
;MRIPFVARATALLALVAAPVLGCSSLPDSAVAVLEGADSFQVLALDPDRGEEPPPGVETFHGHQVLAKGDVEGPEARERIAGIVNAGVRKGGTQAKCFNPRHGVHAVQGGRTVDLVICYECSALEVVEDGRSTTLPTGDVQADLDEAFRAAGVIRPTDR
;
A
#
# COMPACT_ATOMS: atom_id res chain seq x y z
N MET A 1 57.78 -1.65 44.41
CA MET A 1 57.34 -3.02 44.77
C MET A 1 55.83 -3.11 44.60
N ARG A 2 55.38 -3.87 43.58
CA ARG A 2 54.06 -4.51 43.38
C ARG A 2 52.78 -3.64 43.23
N ILE A 3 52.08 -3.89 42.12
CA ILE A 3 50.84 -3.30 41.59
C ILE A 3 49.59 -3.93 42.28
N PRO A 4 48.38 -3.33 42.22
CA PRO A 4 47.41 -3.79 41.18
C PRO A 4 46.56 -2.62 40.60
N PHE A 5 46.56 -2.39 39.28
CA PHE A 5 45.58 -2.92 38.31
C PHE A 5 44.14 -2.94 38.85
N VAL A 6 43.42 -1.84 38.66
CA VAL A 6 41.95 -1.79 38.80
C VAL A 6 41.36 -2.13 37.42
N ALA A 7 40.86 -3.35 37.30
CA ALA A 7 40.15 -3.83 36.11
C ALA A 7 38.80 -3.11 36.00
N ARG A 8 38.62 -2.31 34.95
CA ARG A 8 37.31 -1.79 34.56
C ARG A 8 36.54 -2.90 33.85
N ALA A 9 35.59 -3.51 34.54
CA ALA A 9 34.63 -4.42 33.96
C ALA A 9 33.61 -3.62 33.13
N THR A 10 33.77 -3.61 31.81
CA THR A 10 32.72 -3.17 30.88
C THR A 10 31.68 -4.28 30.77
N ALA A 11 30.53 -4.07 31.39
CA ALA A 11 29.35 -4.89 31.17
C ALA A 11 28.81 -4.63 29.75
N LEU A 12 29.00 -5.60 28.85
CA LEU A 12 28.34 -5.65 27.55
C LEU A 12 26.88 -6.07 27.77
N LEU A 13 25.97 -5.10 27.73
CA LEU A 13 24.54 -5.34 27.67
C LEU A 13 24.21 -5.89 26.27
N ALA A 14 24.11 -7.20 26.13
CA ALA A 14 23.67 -7.83 24.90
C ALA A 14 22.17 -7.54 24.69
N LEU A 15 21.88 -6.63 23.76
CA LEU A 15 20.52 -6.39 23.28
C LEU A 15 20.08 -7.62 22.47
N VAL A 16 19.31 -8.52 23.10
CA VAL A 16 18.69 -9.63 22.39
C VAL A 16 17.51 -9.05 21.61
N ALA A 17 17.71 -8.78 20.32
CA ALA A 17 16.60 -8.49 19.41
C ALA A 17 15.82 -9.79 19.19
N ALA A 18 14.67 -9.92 19.84
CA ALA A 18 13.73 -11.00 19.57
C ALA A 18 13.11 -10.79 18.16
N PRO A 19 12.94 -11.84 17.35
CA PRO A 19 12.28 -11.72 16.07
C PRO A 19 10.80 -11.44 16.33
N VAL A 20 10.33 -10.25 15.97
CA VAL A 20 8.90 -9.97 15.92
C VAL A 20 8.37 -10.81 14.77
N LEU A 21 7.72 -11.93 15.08
CA LEU A 21 6.85 -12.64 14.14
C LEU A 21 5.67 -11.71 13.87
N GLY A 22 5.89 -10.72 13.01
CA GLY A 22 4.96 -9.62 12.77
C GLY A 22 3.74 -10.09 12.00
N CYS A 23 2.56 -9.78 12.51
CA CYS A 23 1.41 -9.58 11.63
C CYS A 23 1.78 -8.47 10.64
N SER A 24 1.83 -8.78 9.35
CA SER A 24 2.05 -7.76 8.32
C SER A 24 0.92 -6.73 8.36
N SER A 25 1.26 -5.45 8.23
CA SER A 25 0.28 -4.36 8.07
C SER A 25 0.82 -3.36 7.04
N LEU A 26 -0.02 -2.43 6.61
CA LEU A 26 0.49 -1.23 5.95
C LEU A 26 1.48 -0.51 6.88
N PRO A 27 2.51 0.16 6.34
CA PRO A 27 3.37 1.04 7.12
C PRO A 27 2.55 2.11 7.83
N ASP A 28 2.88 2.42 9.09
CA ASP A 28 2.17 3.45 9.87
C ASP A 28 2.23 4.82 9.19
N SER A 29 3.33 5.13 8.50
CA SER A 29 3.48 6.34 7.69
C SER A 29 2.47 6.40 6.55
N ALA A 30 2.25 5.28 5.86
CA ALA A 30 1.29 5.18 4.79
C ALA A 30 -0.15 5.36 5.31
N VAL A 31 -0.49 4.68 6.41
CA VAL A 31 -1.81 4.79 7.06
C VAL A 31 -2.11 6.24 7.46
N ALA A 32 -1.14 6.93 8.07
CA ALA A 32 -1.31 8.32 8.49
C ALA A 32 -1.61 9.27 7.32
N VAL A 33 -1.00 9.05 6.15
CA VAL A 33 -1.29 9.85 4.94
C VAL A 33 -2.66 9.47 4.37
N LEU A 34 -2.99 8.19 4.27
CA LEU A 34 -4.26 7.72 3.71
C LEU A 34 -5.47 8.25 4.50
N GLU A 35 -5.43 8.14 5.82
CA GLU A 35 -6.55 8.55 6.69
C GLU A 35 -6.64 10.08 6.80
N GLY A 36 -5.50 10.75 6.92
CA GLY A 36 -5.43 12.20 7.11
C GLY A 36 -5.24 13.00 5.82
N ALA A 37 -5.47 12.41 4.64
CA ALA A 37 -5.22 13.04 3.34
C ALA A 37 -5.95 14.37 3.12
N ASP A 38 -5.27 15.34 2.53
CA ASP A 38 -5.88 16.56 2.00
C ASP A 38 -6.60 16.27 0.67
N SER A 39 -6.09 15.32 -0.11
CA SER A 39 -6.72 14.80 -1.33
C SER A 39 -6.58 13.29 -1.40
N PHE A 40 -7.65 12.59 -1.78
CA PHE A 40 -7.69 11.14 -1.87
C PHE A 40 -8.47 10.71 -3.10
N GLN A 41 -7.81 9.97 -3.99
CA GLN A 41 -8.41 9.43 -5.21
C GLN A 41 -8.33 7.91 -5.23
N VAL A 42 -9.38 7.30 -5.75
CA VAL A 42 -9.41 5.88 -6.11
C VAL A 42 -9.44 5.73 -7.62
N LEU A 43 -8.74 4.73 -8.13
CA LEU A 43 -8.51 4.53 -9.57
C LEU A 43 -8.82 3.09 -9.96
N ALA A 44 -9.61 2.89 -11.01
CA ALA A 44 -9.71 1.62 -11.70
C ALA A 44 -8.59 1.53 -12.74
N LEU A 45 -7.78 0.49 -12.67
CA LEU A 45 -6.60 0.30 -13.52
C LEU A 45 -6.83 -0.80 -14.56
N ASP A 46 -6.22 -0.61 -15.73
CA ASP A 46 -6.09 -1.66 -16.72
C ASP A 46 -4.99 -2.66 -16.29
N PRO A 47 -5.33 -3.95 -16.08
CA PRO A 47 -4.34 -4.95 -15.73
C PRO A 47 -3.34 -5.24 -16.85
N ASP A 48 -3.66 -4.95 -18.11
CA ASP A 48 -2.84 -5.30 -19.25
C ASP A 48 -1.77 -4.23 -19.53
N ARG A 49 -0.50 -4.60 -19.34
CA ARG A 49 0.67 -3.78 -19.77
C ARG A 49 1.12 -4.08 -21.20
N GLY A 50 0.33 -4.83 -21.98
CA GLY A 50 0.75 -5.44 -23.24
C GLY A 50 1.07 -4.44 -24.35
N GLU A 51 0.40 -3.28 -24.34
CA GLU A 51 0.64 -2.19 -25.28
C GLU A 51 0.94 -0.91 -24.50
N GLU A 52 1.89 -0.12 -24.98
CA GLU A 52 2.13 1.20 -24.41
C GLU A 52 0.88 2.06 -24.62
N PRO A 53 0.34 2.69 -23.55
CA PRO A 53 -0.89 3.46 -23.69
C PRO A 53 -0.76 4.54 -24.76
N PRO A 54 -1.79 4.75 -25.60
CA PRO A 54 -1.75 5.81 -26.60
C PRO A 54 -1.38 7.18 -25.99
N PRO A 55 -0.71 8.07 -26.75
CA PRO A 55 -0.40 9.40 -26.27
C PRO A 55 -1.65 10.13 -25.74
N GLY A 56 -1.54 10.70 -24.55
CA GLY A 56 -2.65 11.41 -23.90
C GLY A 56 -3.56 10.54 -23.03
N VAL A 57 -3.30 9.23 -22.94
CA VAL A 57 -3.93 8.35 -21.95
C VAL A 57 -3.25 8.52 -20.59
N GLU A 58 -4.05 8.77 -19.55
CA GLU A 58 -3.56 8.87 -18.18
C GLU A 58 -3.09 7.50 -17.69
N THR A 59 -1.95 7.47 -17.00
CA THR A 59 -1.39 6.26 -16.41
C THR A 59 -1.08 6.47 -14.93
N PHE A 60 -1.13 5.38 -14.19
CA PHE A 60 -0.78 5.31 -12.77
C PHE A 60 0.16 4.13 -12.57
N HIS A 61 1.42 4.41 -12.21
CA HIS A 61 2.49 3.41 -12.06
C HIS A 61 2.63 2.45 -13.27
N GLY A 62 2.47 3.01 -14.48
CA GLY A 62 2.57 2.26 -15.73
C GLY A 62 1.31 1.49 -16.15
N HIS A 63 0.19 1.66 -15.43
CA HIS A 63 -1.12 1.11 -15.81
C HIS A 63 -2.04 2.20 -16.33
N GLN A 64 -2.78 1.93 -17.40
CA GLN A 64 -3.81 2.86 -17.87
C GLN A 64 -4.88 3.06 -16.79
N VAL A 65 -5.29 4.31 -16.59
CA VAL A 65 -6.42 4.65 -15.71
C VAL A 65 -7.72 4.54 -16.52
N LEU A 66 -8.58 3.60 -16.15
CA LEU A 66 -9.88 3.37 -16.80
C LEU A 66 -10.97 4.28 -16.24
N ALA A 67 -10.91 4.55 -14.93
CA ALA A 67 -11.80 5.47 -14.22
C ALA A 67 -11.10 5.96 -12.95
N LYS A 68 -11.48 7.15 -12.48
CA LYS A 68 -11.02 7.68 -11.19
C LYS A 68 -12.09 8.54 -10.54
N GLY A 69 -12.02 8.66 -9.22
CA GLY A 69 -12.98 9.42 -8.44
C GLY A 69 -12.35 9.92 -7.15
N ASP A 70 -12.72 11.13 -6.76
CA ASP A 70 -12.32 11.71 -5.47
C ASP A 70 -13.14 11.07 -4.34
N VAL A 71 -12.49 10.84 -3.20
CA VAL A 71 -13.13 10.34 -1.97
C VAL A 71 -13.27 11.49 -0.98
N GLU A 72 -14.51 11.90 -0.74
CA GLU A 72 -14.81 12.97 0.20
C GLU A 72 -15.04 12.46 1.62
N GLY A 73 -14.59 13.24 2.61
CA GLY A 73 -14.80 12.95 4.02
C GLY A 73 -13.81 11.93 4.63
N PRO A 74 -13.47 12.09 5.92
CA PRO A 74 -12.49 11.23 6.59
C PRO A 74 -12.97 9.78 6.74
N GLU A 75 -14.25 9.56 7.03
CA GLU A 75 -14.81 8.22 7.25
C GLU A 75 -14.65 7.30 6.02
N ALA A 76 -14.82 7.84 4.81
CA ALA A 76 -14.65 7.06 3.58
C ALA A 76 -13.19 6.69 3.32
N ARG A 77 -12.26 7.61 3.62
CA ARG A 77 -10.80 7.38 3.53
C ARG A 77 -10.34 6.32 4.52
N GLU A 78 -10.78 6.44 5.77
CA GLU A 78 -10.52 5.46 6.83
C GLU A 78 -11.09 4.08 6.47
N ARG A 79 -12.30 4.02 5.89
CA ARG A 79 -12.88 2.76 5.42
C ARG A 79 -12.00 2.10 4.36
N ILE A 80 -11.55 2.84 3.35
CA ILE A 80 -10.69 2.31 2.28
C ILE A 80 -9.34 1.86 2.84
N ALA A 81 -8.68 2.70 3.64
CA ALA A 81 -7.41 2.36 4.28
C ALA A 81 -7.54 1.11 5.16
N GLY A 82 -8.63 1.01 5.93
CA GLY A 82 -8.96 -0.12 6.78
C GLY A 82 -9.14 -1.44 6.01
N ILE A 83 -9.88 -1.41 4.89
CA ILE A 83 -10.07 -2.57 4.00
C ILE A 83 -8.72 -3.05 3.47
N VAL A 84 -7.92 -2.15 2.90
CA VAL A 84 -6.62 -2.51 2.32
C VAL A 84 -5.68 -3.07 3.39
N ASN A 85 -5.62 -2.44 4.56
CA ASN A 85 -4.81 -2.91 5.67
C ASN A 85 -5.28 -4.27 6.22
N ALA A 86 -6.59 -4.54 6.20
CA ALA A 86 -7.12 -5.87 6.52
C ALA A 86 -6.66 -6.94 5.52
N GLY A 87 -6.60 -6.60 4.23
CA GLY A 87 -5.99 -7.45 3.19
C GLY A 87 -4.52 -7.77 3.50
N VAL A 88 -3.70 -6.75 3.81
CA VAL A 88 -2.28 -6.96 4.15
C VAL A 88 -2.12 -7.84 5.39
N ARG A 89 -2.95 -7.63 6.43
CA ARG A 89 -2.97 -8.47 7.65
C ARG A 89 -3.37 -9.92 7.38
N LYS A 90 -4.30 -10.14 6.45
CA LYS A 90 -4.67 -11.48 5.99
C LYS A 90 -3.51 -12.15 5.24
N GLY A 91 -2.68 -11.34 4.56
CA GLY A 91 -1.57 -11.81 3.75
C GLY A 91 -2.02 -12.67 2.58
N GLY A 92 -1.06 -13.25 1.86
CA GLY A 92 -1.36 -14.09 0.71
C GLY A 92 -0.09 -14.70 0.14
N THR A 93 -0.24 -15.70 -0.71
CA THR A 93 0.89 -16.28 -1.44
C THR A 93 1.06 -15.51 -2.73
N GLN A 94 2.09 -14.68 -2.80
CA GLN A 94 2.34 -13.84 -3.97
C GLN A 94 2.61 -14.71 -5.21
N ALA A 95 1.86 -14.44 -6.27
CA ALA A 95 2.13 -15.01 -7.59
C ALA A 95 3.28 -14.25 -8.27
N LYS A 96 3.78 -14.79 -9.39
CA LYS A 96 4.80 -14.11 -10.22
C LYS A 96 4.23 -12.97 -11.08
N CYS A 97 2.91 -12.87 -11.19
CA CYS A 97 2.23 -11.84 -11.95
C CYS A 97 2.11 -10.54 -11.14
N PHE A 98 1.84 -9.44 -11.84
CA PHE A 98 1.37 -8.21 -11.22
C PHE A 98 0.45 -7.46 -12.18
N ASN A 99 -0.84 -7.78 -12.10
CA ASN A 99 -1.91 -7.29 -12.97
C ASN A 99 -2.90 -6.45 -12.15
N PRO A 100 -2.48 -5.30 -11.58
CA PRO A 100 -3.29 -4.54 -10.66
C PRO A 100 -4.54 -3.97 -11.34
N ARG A 101 -5.63 -3.93 -10.58
CA ARG A 101 -6.94 -3.41 -11.03
C ARG A 101 -7.41 -2.23 -10.18
N HIS A 102 -6.75 -1.97 -9.06
CA HIS A 102 -7.10 -0.90 -8.14
C HIS A 102 -5.88 -0.05 -7.83
N GLY A 103 -6.07 1.26 -7.87
CA GLY A 103 -5.13 2.28 -7.43
C GLY A 103 -5.74 3.14 -6.33
N VAL A 104 -4.92 3.61 -5.41
CA VAL A 104 -5.24 4.69 -4.47
C VAL A 104 -4.12 5.72 -4.55
N HIS A 105 -4.47 7.00 -4.67
CA HIS A 105 -3.54 8.12 -4.61
C HIS A 105 -3.97 9.04 -3.47
N ALA A 106 -3.10 9.21 -2.47
CA ALA A 106 -3.37 10.07 -1.31
C ALA A 106 -2.23 11.06 -1.10
N VAL A 107 -2.59 12.30 -0.78
CA VAL A 107 -1.63 13.37 -0.48
C VAL A 107 -1.98 14.01 0.85
N GLN A 108 -0.99 14.19 1.72
CA GLN A 108 -1.13 14.90 3.00
C GLN A 108 0.08 15.78 3.25
N GLY A 109 -0.11 17.09 3.33
CA GLY A 109 0.96 18.04 3.66
C GLY A 109 2.19 17.91 2.75
N GLY A 110 1.98 17.58 1.47
CA GLY A 110 3.05 17.38 0.49
C GLY A 110 3.70 15.99 0.47
N ARG A 111 3.29 15.07 1.36
CA ARG A 111 3.66 13.65 1.29
C ARG A 111 2.66 12.90 0.42
N THR A 112 3.15 11.95 -0.37
CA THR A 112 2.31 11.15 -1.27
C THR A 112 2.43 9.68 -0.93
N VAL A 113 1.27 9.00 -0.91
CA VAL A 113 1.16 7.55 -0.81
C VAL A 113 0.33 7.05 -1.97
N ASP A 114 0.92 6.16 -2.76
CA ASP A 114 0.22 5.43 -3.79
C ASP A 114 0.12 3.95 -3.43
N LEU A 115 -1.07 3.38 -3.58
CA LEU A 115 -1.29 1.94 -3.47
C LEU A 115 -1.64 1.39 -4.83
N VAL A 116 -0.93 0.37 -5.28
CA VAL A 116 -1.21 -0.35 -6.54
C VAL A 116 -1.51 -1.80 -6.18
N ILE A 117 -2.74 -2.25 -6.43
CA ILE A 117 -3.28 -3.44 -5.77
C ILE A 117 -3.66 -4.51 -6.81
N CYS A 118 -3.13 -5.71 -6.62
CA CYS A 118 -3.42 -6.88 -7.43
C CYS A 118 -3.84 -8.07 -6.55
N TYR A 119 -5.15 -8.23 -6.35
CA TYR A 119 -5.69 -9.36 -5.59
C TYR A 119 -5.50 -10.72 -6.29
N GLU A 120 -5.51 -10.75 -7.63
CA GLU A 120 -5.18 -11.96 -8.40
C GLU A 120 -3.79 -12.51 -8.06
N CYS A 121 -2.82 -11.62 -7.88
CA CYS A 121 -1.45 -11.98 -7.57
C CYS A 121 -1.16 -11.95 -6.05
N SER A 122 -2.17 -11.65 -5.21
CA SER A 122 -2.04 -11.48 -3.76
C SER A 122 -0.92 -10.50 -3.36
N ALA A 123 -0.75 -9.43 -4.13
CA ALA A 123 0.31 -8.45 -3.97
C ALA A 123 -0.22 -7.01 -3.99
N LEU A 124 0.41 -6.16 -3.18
CA LEU A 124 0.13 -4.74 -3.09
C LEU A 124 1.45 -3.98 -3.07
N GLU A 125 1.63 -3.01 -3.96
CA GLU A 125 2.75 -2.08 -3.89
C GLU A 125 2.33 -0.83 -3.14
N VAL A 126 3.11 -0.45 -2.12
CA VAL A 126 3.01 0.83 -1.41
C VAL A 126 4.15 1.70 -1.89
N VAL A 127 3.84 2.85 -2.51
CA VAL A 127 4.83 3.82 -2.93
C VAL A 127 4.76 5.05 -2.04
N GLU A 128 5.81 5.27 -1.25
CA GLU A 128 5.95 6.44 -0.38
C GLU A 128 7.12 7.28 -0.87
N ASP A 129 6.86 8.54 -1.23
CA ASP A 129 7.89 9.49 -1.69
C ASP A 129 8.84 8.90 -2.77
N GLY A 130 8.27 8.15 -3.72
CA GLY A 130 8.98 7.50 -4.82
C GLY A 130 9.69 6.18 -4.49
N ARG A 131 9.57 5.67 -3.25
CA ARG A 131 10.07 4.34 -2.86
C ARG A 131 8.93 3.33 -2.83
N SER A 132 9.04 2.27 -3.62
CA SER A 132 8.05 1.19 -3.64
C SER A 132 8.45 0.04 -2.70
N THR A 133 7.49 -0.44 -1.92
CA THR A 133 7.56 -1.67 -1.12
C THR A 133 6.41 -2.59 -1.49
N THR A 134 6.70 -3.83 -1.84
CA THR A 134 5.65 -4.84 -2.12
C THR A 134 5.30 -5.61 -0.86
N LEU A 135 4.01 -5.68 -0.55
CA LEU A 135 3.43 -6.41 0.57
C LEU A 135 2.53 -7.54 0.06
N PRO A 136 2.48 -8.70 0.74
CA PRO A 136 1.45 -9.69 0.48
C PRO A 136 0.10 -9.14 0.96
N THR A 137 -0.96 -9.41 0.18
CA THR A 137 -2.32 -9.04 0.56
C THR A 137 -3.27 -10.19 0.26
N GLY A 138 -4.25 -10.38 1.14
CA GLY A 138 -5.30 -11.37 0.97
C GLY A 138 -6.50 -10.78 0.26
N ASP A 139 -7.37 -11.66 -0.23
CA ASP A 139 -8.56 -11.24 -0.96
C ASP A 139 -9.54 -10.49 -0.04
N VAL A 140 -9.71 -9.20 -0.32
CA VAL A 140 -10.74 -8.28 0.18
C VAL A 140 -11.33 -7.48 -1.00
N GLN A 141 -11.22 -8.02 -2.22
CA GLN A 141 -11.51 -7.28 -3.44
C GLN A 141 -12.96 -6.79 -3.49
N ALA A 142 -13.91 -7.64 -3.08
CA ALA A 142 -15.34 -7.29 -3.10
C ALA A 142 -15.68 -6.08 -2.21
N ASP A 143 -15.04 -5.98 -1.03
CA ASP A 143 -15.23 -4.87 -0.09
C ASP A 143 -14.62 -3.58 -0.65
N LEU A 144 -13.45 -3.69 -1.30
CA LEU A 144 -12.79 -2.55 -1.94
C LEU A 144 -13.56 -2.09 -3.18
N ASP A 145 -14.08 -3.01 -3.99
CA ASP A 145 -14.93 -2.73 -5.15
C ASP A 145 -16.19 -1.96 -4.73
N GLU A 146 -16.80 -2.34 -3.60
CA GLU A 146 -17.93 -1.61 -3.03
C GLU A 146 -17.53 -0.19 -2.62
N ALA A 147 -16.37 -0.02 -1.96
CA ALA A 147 -15.85 1.28 -1.58
C ALA A 147 -15.61 2.19 -2.80
N PHE A 148 -15.02 1.65 -3.87
CA PHE A 148 -14.74 2.39 -5.10
C PHE A 148 -16.03 2.78 -5.83
N ARG A 149 -17.03 1.89 -5.85
CA ARG A 149 -18.35 2.19 -6.41
C ARG A 149 -19.03 3.34 -5.67
N ALA A 150 -18.88 3.44 -4.35
CA ALA A 150 -19.40 4.57 -3.57
C ALA A 150 -18.74 5.90 -3.96
N ALA A 151 -17.50 5.88 -4.43
CA ALA A 151 -16.78 7.03 -4.99
C ALA A 151 -17.03 7.24 -6.50
N GLY A 152 -18.03 6.56 -7.09
CA GLY A 152 -18.36 6.67 -8.51
C GLY A 152 -17.41 5.94 -9.45
N VAL A 153 -16.44 5.18 -8.92
CA VAL A 153 -15.47 4.42 -9.72
C VAL A 153 -16.00 3.01 -9.95
N ILE A 154 -16.57 2.81 -11.13
CA ILE A 154 -17.02 1.50 -11.61
C ILE A 154 -16.00 1.04 -12.65
N ARG A 155 -15.38 -0.12 -12.42
CA ARG A 155 -14.56 -0.75 -13.44
C ARG A 155 -15.48 -1.18 -14.59
N PRO A 156 -15.18 -0.79 -15.83
CA PRO A 156 -15.85 -1.38 -16.99
C PRO A 156 -15.66 -2.89 -16.89
N THR A 157 -16.77 -3.66 -16.88
CA THR A 157 -16.66 -5.12 -16.95
C THR A 157 -15.89 -5.47 -18.21
N ASP A 158 -14.87 -6.31 -18.05
CA ASP A 158 -13.97 -6.83 -19.10
C ASP A 158 -14.73 -7.03 -20.42
N ARG A 159 -14.25 -6.42 -21.51
CA ARG A 159 -14.72 -6.72 -22.87
C ARG A 159 -14.17 -8.05 -23.35
#